data_AF-A0A947ZAA8-F1
#
_entry.id   AF-A0A947ZAA8-F1
#
_cell.length_a   1.000
_cell.length_b   1.000
_cell.length_c   1.000
_cell.angle_alpha   90.00
_cell.angle_beta   90.00
_cell.angle_gamma   90.00
#
_symmetry.space_group_name_H-M   'P 1'
#
loop_
_entity.id
_entity.type
_entity.pdbx_description
1 polymer ?
#
loop_
_entity_poly.entity_id
_entity_poly.type
_entity_poly.pdbx_seq_one_letter_code
_entity_poly.pdbx_strand_id
1 'polypeptide(L)'
;MKTTIITSLFALSTLLASCHLLVSIDDNTPTPGICGDDNASGAETCDGSDFRGETCLTQGFSSGQLICASTCDALITDGCSHSSCGNGVLDEGETCDDGFADACGTCNEDCSGPGSGSICGDGEVCPETEACDDGFTDACGSCNEDCSGPGAGSVCGDSEVCPETEACDDGFTDACGTCNGDCSGSGSGSICGDGEVCPETEACD
;
A
#
# COMPACT_ATOMS: atom_id res chain seq x y z
N MET A 1 -21.19 -70.43 -59.56
CA MET A 1 -22.06 -70.19 -60.72
C MET A 1 -21.84 -68.76 -61.18
N LYS A 2 -21.45 -68.56 -62.45
CA LYS A 2 -21.65 -67.37 -63.31
C LYS A 2 -21.00 -66.04 -62.83
N THR A 3 -20.28 -65.23 -63.61
CA THR A 3 -19.92 -65.21 -65.04
C THR A 3 -18.81 -64.15 -65.21
N THR A 4 -17.94 -64.41 -66.18
CA THR A 4 -16.74 -63.68 -66.63
C THR A 4 -17.05 -62.45 -67.51
N ILE A 5 -15.98 -61.69 -67.85
CA ILE A 5 -15.75 -60.81 -69.04
C ILE A 5 -16.35 -59.39 -68.83
N ILE A 6 -15.69 -58.24 -69.09
CA ILE A 6 -15.11 -57.82 -70.37
C ILE A 6 -14.01 -56.73 -70.23
N THR A 7 -12.88 -57.04 -70.85
CA THR A 7 -11.80 -56.24 -71.48
C THR A 7 -12.00 -54.74 -71.69
N SER A 8 -10.91 -53.95 -71.63
CA SER A 8 -10.18 -53.45 -72.83
C SER A 8 -9.37 -52.15 -72.57
N LEU A 9 -8.13 -52.11 -73.06
CA LEU A 9 -7.43 -50.94 -73.67
C LEU A 9 -7.24 -49.66 -72.82
N PHE A 10 -6.06 -49.11 -72.53
CA PHE A 10 -4.83 -48.95 -73.31
C PHE A 10 -3.66 -48.68 -72.34
N ALA A 11 -2.48 -49.20 -72.67
CA ALA A 11 -1.21 -48.74 -72.11
C ALA A 11 -0.59 -47.66 -73.02
N LEU A 12 0.10 -46.71 -72.38
CA LEU A 12 1.28 -45.97 -72.84
C LEU A 12 1.08 -44.79 -73.82
N SER A 13 1.21 -43.55 -73.32
CA SER A 13 1.93 -42.48 -74.03
C SER A 13 2.38 -41.38 -73.06
N THR A 14 3.63 -40.97 -73.22
CA THR A 14 4.43 -40.05 -72.40
C THR A 14 4.26 -38.57 -72.77
N LEU A 15 4.58 -37.70 -71.79
CA LEU A 15 5.25 -36.39 -71.92
C LEU A 15 4.41 -35.08 -72.00
N LEU A 16 4.50 -34.32 -70.89
CA LEU A 16 4.58 -32.86 -70.72
C LEU A 16 3.33 -31.93 -70.72
N ALA A 17 3.36 -31.07 -69.69
CA ALA A 17 2.82 -29.72 -69.55
C ALA A 17 1.43 -29.52 -68.90
N SER A 18 1.51 -29.31 -67.58
CA SER A 18 0.94 -28.16 -66.84
C SER A 18 -0.54 -27.81 -67.03
N CYS A 19 -1.36 -28.02 -66.00
CA CYS A 19 -2.21 -26.93 -65.48
C CYS A 19 -2.80 -27.26 -64.11
N HIS A 20 -2.34 -26.50 -63.12
CA HIS A 20 -3.01 -26.11 -61.88
C HIS A 20 -4.42 -26.68 -61.62
N LEU A 21 -4.52 -27.60 -60.64
CA LEU A 21 -5.70 -27.63 -59.77
C LEU A 21 -5.36 -26.81 -58.53
N LEU A 22 -5.74 -25.54 -58.61
CA LEU A 22 -5.75 -24.58 -57.51
C LEU A 22 -6.70 -25.14 -56.44
N VAL A 23 -6.14 -25.76 -55.40
CA VAL A 23 -6.76 -25.54 -54.11
C VAL A 23 -6.42 -24.08 -53.82
N SER A 24 -7.44 -23.22 -53.82
CA SER A 24 -7.33 -21.91 -53.20
C SER A 24 -6.95 -22.16 -51.74
N ILE A 25 -5.65 -22.24 -51.46
CA ILE A 25 -5.16 -21.68 -50.21
C ILE A 25 -5.46 -20.19 -50.42
N ASP A 26 -6.61 -19.75 -49.92
CA ASP A 26 -6.67 -18.38 -49.44
C ASP A 26 -5.46 -18.27 -48.52
N ASP A 27 -4.39 -17.67 -49.03
CA ASP A 27 -3.15 -17.35 -48.33
C ASP A 27 -3.44 -16.20 -47.35
N ASN A 28 -4.44 -16.48 -46.53
CA ASN A 28 -4.93 -15.73 -45.39
C ASN A 28 -4.90 -16.67 -44.17
N THR A 29 -4.09 -17.73 -44.24
CA THR A 29 -3.51 -18.31 -43.04
C THR A 29 -2.40 -17.36 -42.64
N PRO A 30 -2.48 -16.69 -41.48
CA PRO A 30 -1.33 -15.92 -40.99
C PRO A 30 -0.13 -16.86 -41.03
N THR A 31 0.93 -16.46 -41.75
CA THR A 31 2.21 -17.16 -41.75
C THR A 31 2.55 -17.49 -40.30
N PRO A 32 2.82 -18.77 -39.94
CA PRO A 32 3.24 -19.08 -38.58
C PRO A 32 4.47 -18.23 -38.27
N GLY A 33 4.37 -17.41 -37.21
CA GLY A 33 5.53 -16.65 -36.71
C GLY A 33 6.66 -17.61 -36.32
N ILE A 34 7.90 -17.15 -36.47
CA ILE A 34 9.09 -17.92 -36.11
C ILE A 34 9.69 -17.36 -34.83
N CYS A 35 9.37 -17.99 -33.70
CA CYS A 35 9.87 -17.56 -32.41
C CYS A 35 11.41 -17.55 -32.34
N GLY A 36 11.97 -16.41 -31.92
CA GLY A 36 13.39 -16.12 -31.84
C GLY A 36 13.97 -15.46 -33.08
N ASP A 37 13.15 -14.87 -33.96
CA ASP A 37 13.61 -14.09 -35.12
C ASP A 37 13.62 -12.56 -34.88
N ASP A 38 13.39 -12.13 -33.63
CA ASP A 38 13.28 -10.74 -33.18
C ASP A 38 12.16 -9.95 -33.90
N ASN A 39 11.16 -10.64 -34.48
CA ASN A 39 10.00 -10.04 -35.13
C ASN A 39 8.69 -10.72 -34.70
N ALA A 40 7.91 -10.04 -33.87
CA ALA A 40 6.66 -10.60 -33.37
C ALA A 40 5.59 -10.64 -34.48
N SER A 41 5.40 -11.82 -35.06
CA SER A 41 4.58 -12.03 -36.26
C SER A 41 3.60 -13.19 -36.12
N GLY A 42 2.56 -13.19 -36.97
CA GLY A 42 1.56 -14.26 -36.96
C GLY A 42 0.81 -14.40 -35.63
N ALA A 43 1.03 -15.52 -34.93
CA ALA A 43 0.37 -15.88 -33.67
C ALA A 43 1.21 -15.56 -32.42
N GLU A 44 2.37 -14.93 -32.58
CA GLU A 44 3.26 -14.58 -31.47
C GLU A 44 2.70 -13.40 -30.68
N THR A 45 2.81 -13.50 -29.36
CA THR A 45 2.53 -12.38 -28.46
C THR A 45 3.69 -11.38 -28.45
N CYS A 46 4.93 -11.89 -28.54
CA CYS A 46 6.18 -11.15 -28.59
C CYS A 46 7.27 -12.00 -29.24
N ASP A 47 8.38 -11.40 -29.66
CA ASP A 47 9.59 -12.12 -30.07
C ASP A 47 10.84 -11.31 -29.70
N GLY A 48 11.72 -11.88 -28.87
CA GLY A 48 12.93 -11.20 -28.42
C GLY A 48 12.61 -9.89 -27.69
N SER A 49 12.93 -8.76 -28.34
CA SER A 49 12.62 -7.40 -27.87
C SER A 49 11.39 -6.76 -28.53
N ASP A 50 10.78 -7.42 -29.51
CA ASP A 50 9.54 -6.99 -30.12
C ASP A 50 8.34 -7.41 -29.26
N PHE A 51 7.86 -6.48 -28.44
CA PHE A 51 6.68 -6.66 -27.59
C PHE A 51 5.39 -6.15 -28.23
N ARG A 52 5.39 -5.84 -29.54
CA ARG A 52 4.22 -5.29 -30.27
C ARG A 52 3.67 -3.99 -29.67
N GLY A 53 4.54 -3.21 -29.03
CA GLY A 53 4.19 -1.96 -28.34
C GLY A 53 3.78 -2.14 -26.87
N GLU A 54 3.78 -3.36 -26.34
CA GLU A 54 3.57 -3.60 -24.92
C GLU A 54 4.80 -3.16 -24.10
N THR A 55 4.54 -2.64 -22.91
CA THR A 55 5.51 -2.16 -21.93
C THR A 55 5.08 -2.60 -20.53
N CYS A 56 5.95 -2.54 -19.53
CA CYS A 56 5.53 -2.78 -18.15
C CYS A 56 4.34 -1.87 -17.77
N LEU A 57 4.31 -0.65 -18.31
CA LEU A 57 3.23 0.32 -18.13
C LEU A 57 1.89 -0.14 -18.69
N THR A 58 1.87 -0.65 -19.93
CA THR A 58 0.62 -1.17 -20.53
C THR A 58 0.15 -2.46 -19.85
N GLN A 59 1.05 -3.15 -19.15
CA GLN A 59 0.76 -4.34 -18.35
C GLN A 59 0.39 -4.03 -16.89
N GLY A 60 0.29 -2.75 -16.50
CA GLY A 60 -0.16 -2.31 -15.16
C GLY A 60 0.93 -2.17 -14.11
N PHE A 61 2.19 -2.05 -14.52
CA PHE A 61 3.36 -1.82 -13.67
C PHE A 61 3.90 -0.40 -13.89
N SER A 62 4.61 0.18 -12.92
CA SER A 62 5.12 1.56 -13.03
C SER A 62 6.42 1.65 -13.83
N SER A 63 7.23 0.59 -13.80
CA SER A 63 8.54 0.59 -14.45
C SER A 63 9.07 -0.83 -14.71
N GLY A 64 10.31 -0.92 -15.21
CA GLY A 64 11.03 -2.17 -15.42
C GLY A 64 11.13 -2.59 -16.88
N GLN A 65 11.52 -3.85 -17.08
CA GLN A 65 11.74 -4.44 -18.39
C GLN A 65 10.81 -5.64 -18.60
N LEU A 66 9.97 -5.57 -19.63
CA LEU A 66 9.22 -6.73 -20.10
C LEU A 66 10.16 -7.75 -20.73
N ILE A 67 9.84 -9.02 -20.53
CA ILE A 67 10.58 -10.14 -21.08
C ILE A 67 9.61 -10.96 -21.93
N CYS A 68 10.04 -11.36 -23.13
CA CYS A 68 9.28 -12.31 -23.93
C CYS A 68 9.60 -13.74 -23.47
N ALA A 69 8.58 -14.57 -23.26
CA ALA A 69 8.80 -15.98 -22.98
C ALA A 69 9.54 -16.65 -24.15
N SER A 70 10.40 -17.65 -23.87
CA SER A 70 11.14 -18.38 -24.92
C SER A 70 10.23 -19.16 -25.90
N THR A 71 8.95 -19.23 -25.59
CA THR A 71 7.88 -19.84 -26.39
C THR A 71 7.08 -18.82 -27.21
N CYS A 72 7.37 -17.51 -27.07
CA CYS A 72 6.72 -16.39 -27.77
C CYS A 72 5.19 -16.29 -27.60
N ASP A 73 4.62 -17.03 -26.68
CA ASP A 73 3.17 -17.11 -26.41
C ASP A 73 2.73 -16.28 -25.21
N ALA A 74 3.67 -15.68 -24.47
CA ALA A 74 3.40 -14.88 -23.29
C ALA A 74 4.45 -13.79 -23.04
N LEU A 75 4.01 -12.69 -22.43
CA LEU A 75 4.85 -11.70 -21.79
C LEU A 75 5.12 -12.13 -20.34
N ILE A 76 6.36 -11.97 -19.90
CA ILE A 76 6.80 -12.21 -18.53
C ILE A 76 7.04 -10.84 -17.87
N THR A 77 6.36 -10.60 -16.76
CA THR A 77 6.40 -9.33 -16.02
C THR A 77 7.31 -9.38 -14.80
N ASP A 78 8.08 -10.46 -14.62
CA ASP A 78 9.03 -10.59 -13.50
C ASP A 78 10.13 -9.51 -13.50
N GLY A 79 10.41 -8.91 -14.67
CA GLY A 79 11.29 -7.76 -14.81
C GLY A 79 10.60 -6.41 -14.65
N CYS A 80 9.26 -6.40 -14.49
CA CYS A 80 8.47 -5.21 -14.21
C CYS A 80 8.41 -4.94 -12.71
N SER A 81 8.27 -3.67 -12.33
CA SER A 81 8.20 -3.21 -10.94
C SER A 81 6.90 -2.44 -10.73
N HIS A 82 6.23 -2.70 -9.60
CA HIS A 82 5.09 -1.89 -9.17
C HIS A 82 5.56 -0.53 -8.67
N SER A 83 4.70 0.49 -8.79
CA SER A 83 4.89 1.74 -8.04
C SER A 83 4.86 1.35 -6.57
N SER A 84 5.90 1.75 -5.85
CA SER A 84 6.01 1.43 -4.43
C SER A 84 5.69 2.71 -3.70
N CYS A 85 4.40 2.91 -3.41
CA CYS A 85 3.95 4.06 -2.63
C CYS A 85 4.72 4.13 -1.31
N GLY A 86 5.19 5.33 -0.98
CA GLY A 86 5.99 5.60 0.19
C GLY A 86 7.50 5.40 -0.03
N ASN A 87 7.98 5.53 -1.27
CA ASN A 87 9.40 5.44 -1.57
C ASN A 87 10.09 6.83 -1.69
N GLY A 88 9.31 7.91 -1.63
CA GLY A 88 9.73 9.30 -1.73
C GLY A 88 9.91 9.80 -3.17
N VAL A 89 9.46 9.04 -4.16
CA VAL A 89 9.58 9.33 -5.60
C VAL A 89 8.21 9.17 -6.23
N LEU A 90 7.71 10.25 -6.84
CA LEU A 90 6.46 10.20 -7.59
C LEU A 90 6.59 9.31 -8.84
N ASP A 91 6.03 8.10 -8.77
CA ASP A 91 6.02 7.12 -9.86
C ASP A 91 4.79 7.30 -10.78
N GLU A 92 4.81 6.64 -11.94
CA GLU A 92 3.65 6.64 -12.83
C GLU A 92 2.48 5.86 -12.22
N GLY A 93 1.32 6.52 -12.10
CA GLY A 93 0.12 5.99 -11.43
C GLY A 93 -0.12 6.61 -10.05
N GLU A 94 0.88 7.29 -9.48
CA GLU A 94 0.77 8.00 -8.22
C GLU A 94 0.38 9.47 -8.44
N THR A 95 -0.40 10.03 -7.52
CA THR A 95 -0.74 11.45 -7.48
C THR A 95 0.19 12.23 -6.55
N CYS A 96 0.75 11.54 -5.57
CA CYS A 96 1.72 12.03 -4.58
C CYS A 96 2.60 10.85 -4.14
N ASP A 97 3.72 11.15 -3.50
CA ASP A 97 4.48 10.20 -2.66
C ASP A 97 5.30 11.06 -1.69
N ASP A 98 5.06 10.92 -0.39
CA ASP A 98 5.78 11.65 0.66
C ASP A 98 6.79 10.79 1.44
N GLY A 99 7.09 9.60 0.92
CA GLY A 99 8.07 8.68 1.51
C GLY A 99 7.49 7.77 2.59
N PHE A 100 6.17 7.77 2.77
CA PHE A 100 5.46 6.93 3.73
C PHE A 100 4.30 6.20 3.06
N ALA A 101 4.03 4.99 3.55
CA ALA A 101 3.00 4.09 3.02
C ALA A 101 1.89 3.93 4.06
N ASP A 102 1.32 5.05 4.50
CA ASP A 102 0.28 5.14 5.51
C ASP A 102 -0.78 6.19 5.13
N ALA A 103 -1.82 6.33 5.95
CA ALA A 103 -2.98 7.15 5.61
C ALA A 103 -2.82 8.64 5.97
N CYS A 104 -1.78 9.01 6.70
CA CYS A 104 -1.64 10.35 7.25
C CYS A 104 -0.58 11.18 6.52
N GLY A 105 -0.37 12.41 6.95
CA GLY A 105 0.52 13.31 6.24
C GLY A 105 -0.08 13.83 4.93
N THR A 106 0.76 13.99 3.91
CA THR A 106 0.39 14.68 2.66
C THR A 106 -0.07 13.74 1.55
N CYS A 107 0.28 12.46 1.65
CA CYS A 107 -0.10 11.41 0.72
C CYS A 107 -0.77 10.25 1.47
N ASN A 108 -1.66 9.53 0.81
CA ASN A 108 -2.34 8.39 1.41
C ASN A 108 -1.63 7.07 1.09
N GLU A 109 -2.07 5.98 1.74
CA GLU A 109 -1.39 4.67 1.72
C GLU A 109 -1.22 4.04 0.34
N ASP A 110 -2.03 4.45 -0.63
CA ASP A 110 -2.03 3.94 -2.01
C ASP A 110 -1.57 4.99 -3.02
N CYS A 111 -1.12 6.14 -2.55
CA CYS A 111 -0.63 7.26 -3.35
C CYS A 111 -1.65 7.74 -4.42
N SER A 112 -2.93 7.43 -4.25
CA SER A 112 -4.00 7.83 -5.17
C SER A 112 -4.50 9.26 -4.92
N GLY A 113 -4.17 9.85 -3.77
CA GLY A 113 -4.62 11.18 -3.39
C GLY A 113 -4.00 11.71 -2.10
N PRO A 114 -4.46 12.89 -1.65
CA PRO A 114 -3.94 13.49 -0.42
C PRO A 114 -4.22 12.61 0.81
N GLY A 115 -3.25 12.56 1.72
CA GLY A 115 -3.38 11.94 3.03
C GLY A 115 -4.35 12.69 3.95
N SER A 116 -4.55 12.14 5.14
CA SER A 116 -5.46 12.70 6.15
C SER A 116 -4.89 13.93 6.89
N GLY A 117 -3.65 14.32 6.60
CA GLY A 117 -2.89 15.26 7.43
C GLY A 117 -2.41 14.61 8.72
N SER A 118 -1.89 15.41 9.65
CA SER A 118 -1.51 14.98 10.98
C SER A 118 -2.39 15.69 12.02
N ILE A 119 -2.82 14.96 13.05
CA ILE A 119 -3.73 15.45 14.07
C ILE A 119 -3.22 15.01 15.44
N CYS A 120 -2.50 15.92 16.09
CA CYS A 120 -2.01 15.69 17.45
C CYS A 120 -3.16 15.45 18.43
N GLY A 121 -3.09 14.32 19.12
CA GLY A 121 -4.05 13.83 20.09
C GLY A 121 -5.16 12.95 19.51
N ASP A 122 -4.99 12.39 18.32
CA ASP A 122 -5.97 11.46 17.73
C ASP A 122 -5.71 9.98 18.06
N GLY A 123 -4.58 9.69 18.71
CA GLY A 123 -4.16 8.37 19.15
C GLY A 123 -3.32 7.60 18.14
N GLU A 124 -3.00 8.17 16.98
CA GLU A 124 -2.09 7.60 15.99
C GLU A 124 -0.86 8.52 15.82
N VAL A 125 0.31 7.94 15.61
CA VAL A 125 1.53 8.73 15.38
C VAL A 125 1.79 8.82 13.89
N CYS A 126 1.81 10.03 13.34
CA CYS A 126 2.18 10.29 11.95
C CYS A 126 3.68 10.59 11.80
N PRO A 127 4.50 9.60 11.40
CA PRO A 127 5.95 9.68 11.51
C PRO A 127 6.60 10.81 10.70
N GLU A 128 5.94 11.31 9.66
CA GLU A 128 6.39 12.45 8.87
C GLU A 128 6.26 13.81 9.58
N THR A 129 5.40 13.93 10.60
CA THR A 129 5.06 15.24 11.21
C THR A 129 4.95 15.24 12.73
N GLU A 130 4.74 14.08 13.35
CA GLU A 130 4.57 13.89 14.79
C GLU A 130 5.72 13.06 15.36
N ALA A 131 6.32 13.56 16.44
CA ALA A 131 7.35 12.82 17.17
C ALA A 131 6.73 11.81 18.17
N CYS A 132 5.48 12.05 18.56
CA CYS A 132 4.69 11.26 19.48
C CYS A 132 3.21 11.60 19.28
N ASP A 133 2.34 10.79 19.87
CA ASP A 133 0.92 11.05 20.08
C ASP A 133 0.50 10.20 21.28
N ASP A 134 -0.12 10.80 22.29
CA ASP A 134 -0.64 10.09 23.45
C ASP A 134 -2.18 10.14 23.56
N GLY A 135 -2.84 10.55 22.48
CA GLY A 135 -4.30 10.65 22.38
C GLY A 135 -4.89 11.92 22.99
N PHE A 136 -4.04 12.88 23.37
CA PHE A 136 -4.46 14.16 23.93
C PHE A 136 -3.75 15.34 23.25
N THR A 137 -4.40 16.50 23.24
CA THR A 137 -3.85 17.74 22.71
C THR A 137 -3.57 18.70 23.87
N ASP A 138 -2.66 18.32 24.75
CA ASP A 138 -2.24 19.12 25.90
C ASP A 138 -0.72 19.00 26.15
N ALA A 139 -0.21 19.77 27.10
CA ALA A 139 1.23 19.86 27.34
C ALA A 139 1.77 18.77 28.27
N CYS A 140 0.90 18.03 28.96
CA CYS A 140 1.32 17.07 29.97
C CYS A 140 1.43 15.66 29.39
N GLY A 141 1.61 14.67 30.27
CA GLY A 141 1.75 13.30 29.77
C GLY A 141 3.04 13.03 29.00
N SER A 142 2.93 12.18 27.98
CA SER A 142 4.06 11.64 27.24
C SER A 142 4.34 12.43 25.96
N CYS A 143 3.37 13.17 25.46
CA CYS A 143 3.46 13.98 24.26
C CYS A 143 2.97 15.41 24.53
N ASN A 144 3.56 16.39 23.87
CA ASN A 144 3.16 17.79 24.06
C ASN A 144 2.04 18.22 23.09
N GLU A 145 1.49 19.42 23.30
CA GLU A 145 0.28 19.91 22.63
C GLU A 145 0.37 20.01 21.10
N ASP A 146 1.59 20.03 20.56
CA ASP A 146 1.88 20.11 19.13
C ASP A 146 2.56 18.87 18.58
N CYS A 147 2.68 17.81 19.40
CA CYS A 147 3.29 16.54 19.06
C CYS A 147 4.73 16.66 18.51
N SER A 148 5.41 17.78 18.78
CA SER A 148 6.79 18.02 18.35
C SER A 148 7.82 17.37 19.26
N GLY A 149 7.42 16.90 20.44
CA GLY A 149 8.32 16.27 21.38
C GLY A 149 7.64 15.75 22.65
N PRO A 150 8.43 15.24 23.61
CA PRO A 150 7.89 14.71 24.85
C PRO A 150 7.16 15.78 25.66
N GLY A 151 6.04 15.38 26.26
CA GLY A 151 5.25 16.19 27.19
C GLY A 151 5.99 16.50 28.50
N ALA A 152 5.37 17.34 29.33
CA ALA A 152 5.91 17.74 30.62
C ALA A 152 5.83 16.64 31.71
N GLY A 153 5.19 15.49 31.40
CA GLY A 153 4.71 14.55 32.41
C GLY A 153 3.59 15.17 33.24
N SER A 154 3.19 14.50 34.31
CA SER A 154 2.18 15.01 35.24
C SER A 154 2.78 15.34 36.60
N VAL A 155 2.20 16.32 37.29
CA VAL A 155 2.66 16.80 38.59
C VAL A 155 1.45 16.97 39.51
N CYS A 156 1.22 15.95 40.33
CA CYS A 156 0.22 16.03 41.37
C CYS A 156 0.44 17.26 42.29
N GLY A 157 -0.63 18.00 42.53
CA GLY A 157 -0.71 19.21 43.32
C GLY A 157 -0.34 20.49 42.57
N ASP A 158 -0.34 20.53 41.23
CA ASP A 158 -0.02 21.73 40.46
C ASP A 158 -1.26 22.52 39.97
N SER A 159 -2.47 22.06 40.35
CA SER A 159 -3.77 22.61 39.97
C SER A 159 -4.20 22.35 38.52
N GLU A 160 -3.47 21.51 37.79
CA GLU A 160 -3.83 21.02 36.46
C GLU A 160 -4.10 19.52 36.53
N VAL A 161 -5.09 19.02 35.80
CA VAL A 161 -5.40 17.58 35.76
C VAL A 161 -4.91 17.05 34.43
N CYS A 162 -3.96 16.12 34.49
CA CYS A 162 -3.44 15.40 33.32
C CYS A 162 -4.20 14.10 33.08
N PRO A 163 -5.13 14.04 32.11
CA PRO A 163 -6.10 12.95 31.95
C PRO A 163 -5.48 11.54 31.84
N GLU A 164 -4.26 11.46 31.33
CA GLU A 164 -3.51 10.24 31.09
C GLU A 164 -2.89 9.63 32.35
N THR A 165 -2.67 10.43 33.40
CA THR A 165 -1.91 10.01 34.60
C THR A 165 -2.54 10.41 35.92
N GLU A 166 -3.45 11.38 35.93
CA GLU A 166 -4.10 11.92 37.12
C GLU A 166 -5.61 11.74 37.04
N ALA A 167 -6.19 11.10 38.07
CA ALA A 167 -7.63 10.99 38.20
C ALA A 167 -8.28 12.30 38.69
N CYS A 168 -7.48 13.13 39.35
CA CYS A 168 -7.83 14.42 39.92
C CYS A 168 -6.55 15.21 40.22
N ASP A 169 -6.71 16.50 40.49
CA ASP A 169 -5.69 17.38 41.06
C ASP A 169 -6.45 18.52 41.76
N ASP A 170 -6.15 18.76 43.03
CA ASP A 170 -6.74 19.85 43.81
C ASP A 170 -5.72 20.92 44.23
N GLY A 171 -4.54 20.90 43.63
CA GLY A 171 -3.45 21.82 43.91
C GLY A 171 -2.64 21.47 45.15
N PHE A 172 -2.86 20.29 45.75
CA PHE A 172 -2.13 19.82 46.91
C PHE A 172 -1.63 18.38 46.74
N THR A 173 -0.57 18.02 47.47
CA THR A 173 0.00 16.66 47.47
C THR A 173 -0.26 15.94 48.79
N ASP A 174 -1.40 16.21 49.42
CA ASP A 174 -1.77 15.64 50.72
C ASP A 174 -2.87 14.58 50.57
N ALA A 175 -3.08 13.77 51.61
CA ALA A 175 -3.95 12.60 51.51
C ALA A 175 -5.44 12.93 51.64
N CYS A 176 -5.77 14.18 51.97
CA CYS A 176 -7.14 14.58 52.23
C CYS A 176 -7.65 15.56 51.18
N GLY A 177 -8.93 15.93 51.28
CA GLY A 177 -9.55 16.80 50.29
C GLY A 177 -10.25 16.06 49.16
N THR A 178 -10.24 16.68 47.98
CA THR A 178 -10.95 16.15 46.82
C THR A 178 -10.11 15.17 46.00
N CYS A 179 -8.79 15.27 46.12
CA CYS A 179 -7.80 14.40 45.52
C CYS A 179 -6.84 13.85 46.59
N ASN A 180 -6.23 12.70 46.33
CA ASN A 180 -5.21 12.15 47.22
C ASN A 180 -3.81 12.57 46.76
N GLY A 181 -2.82 12.42 47.65
CA GLY A 181 -1.48 12.99 47.42
C GLY A 181 -0.64 12.29 46.35
N ASP A 182 -1.19 11.27 45.69
CA ASP A 182 -0.61 10.66 44.49
C ASP A 182 -1.52 10.80 43.25
N CYS A 183 -2.58 11.60 43.36
CA CYS A 183 -3.55 11.91 42.31
C CYS A 183 -4.16 10.69 41.61
N SER A 184 -4.13 9.52 42.29
CA SER A 184 -4.67 8.26 41.79
C SER A 184 -6.18 8.12 42.04
N GLY A 185 -6.76 8.99 42.87
CA GLY A 185 -8.18 8.99 43.18
C GLY A 185 -8.57 10.00 44.24
N SER A 186 -9.82 9.92 44.69
CA SER A 186 -10.34 10.88 45.67
C SER A 186 -9.58 10.83 46.99
N GLY A 187 -9.35 12.02 47.55
CA GLY A 187 -8.77 12.21 48.87
C GLY A 187 -9.65 11.69 50.00
N SER A 188 -9.04 11.56 51.17
CA SER A 188 -9.77 11.37 52.42
C SER A 188 -10.53 12.65 52.75
N GLY A 189 -11.81 12.58 53.10
CA GLY A 189 -12.49 13.76 53.63
C GLY A 189 -11.75 14.30 54.88
N SER A 190 -11.90 15.58 55.18
CA SER A 190 -11.23 16.20 56.33
C SER A 190 -11.90 15.85 57.66
N ILE A 191 -11.10 15.54 58.68
CA ILE A 191 -11.55 15.12 60.01
C ILE A 191 -10.81 15.89 61.11
N CYS A 192 -11.43 16.95 61.62
CA CYS A 192 -10.90 17.71 62.76
C CYS A 192 -10.50 16.82 63.97
N GLY A 193 -9.28 17.03 64.46
CA GLY A 193 -8.68 16.33 65.60
C GLY A 193 -8.00 15.00 65.26
N ASP A 194 -7.70 14.73 63.99
CA ASP A 194 -7.03 13.51 63.53
C ASP A 194 -5.51 13.65 63.39
N GLY A 195 -4.97 14.86 63.53
CA GLY A 195 -3.54 15.13 63.45
C GLY A 195 -3.06 15.65 62.09
N GLU A 196 -3.93 15.79 61.08
CA GLU A 196 -3.63 16.39 59.78
C GLU A 196 -4.44 17.67 59.55
N VAL A 197 -3.90 18.61 58.76
CA VAL A 197 -4.62 19.85 58.39
C VAL A 197 -4.84 19.83 56.90
N CYS A 198 -6.10 19.69 56.48
CA CYS A 198 -6.50 19.71 55.08
C CYS A 198 -6.67 21.15 54.58
N PRO A 199 -5.75 21.70 53.77
CA PRO A 199 -5.72 23.13 53.44
C PRO A 199 -7.00 23.65 52.80
N GLU A 200 -7.71 22.77 52.10
CA GLU A 200 -8.93 23.07 51.35
C GLU A 200 -10.21 23.07 52.17
N THR A 201 -10.25 22.38 53.31
CA THR A 201 -11.48 22.22 54.11
C THR A 201 -11.29 22.52 55.60
N GLU A 202 -10.07 22.56 56.10
CA GLU A 202 -9.74 22.80 57.52
C GLU A 202 -8.72 23.93 57.70
N ALA A 203 -9.05 24.88 58.57
CA ALA A 203 -8.13 25.95 58.94
C ALA A 203 -7.13 25.52 60.04
N CYS A 204 -7.47 24.45 60.77
CA CYS A 204 -6.66 23.85 61.84
C CYS A 204 -7.18 22.44 62.13
N ASP A 205 -6.30 21.61 62.70
CA ASP A 205 -6.60 20.31 63.30
C ASP A 205 -7.38 20.47 64.62
#